data_AF-A0A319CXB1-F1
#
_entry.id   AF-A0A319CXB1-F1
#
_cell.length_a   1.000
_cell.length_b   1.000
_cell.length_c   1.000
_cell.angle_alpha   90.00
_cell.angle_beta   90.00
_cell.angle_gamma   90.00
#
_symmetry.space_group_name_H-M   'P 1'
#
loop_
_entity.id
_entity.type
_entity.pdbx_description
1 polymer ?
#
loop_
_entity_poly.entity_id
_entity_poly.type
_entity_poly.pdbx_seq_one_letter_code
_entity_poly.pdbx_strand_id
1 'polypeptide(L)'
;MEMTGLQRDMLRKRTTADAGDNGLQPLSRLDLERAIKRSRSNLRSGMQGDQATGLDQFLPYPIHKVNRLLEPGPVLLVATGSLANKTHDIMTMGFHMMIQHEEPTLVGACIGPWDKSYDNLKRSGECVLAVPAVEMLKKVVDIGNCSGEDVNKWETFGITPVPAPDSASDSEPGEGKGEGDDRARAPLVGGKDVMANIQCVVQDRALVAKYNLWVLRVVGAWVNRDMDLEYGQGNKNAGDNDDPVGGGELAGREMKMAHHRGDGRFVVDGQELDLRDRMVKWKEFQD
;
A
#
# COMPACT_ATOMS: atom_id res chain seq x y z
N MET A 1 -13.12 34.57 18.20
CA MET A 1 -12.60 34.97 16.87
C MET A 1 -13.37 34.13 15.86
N GLU A 2 -14.35 34.74 15.20
CA GLU A 2 -15.36 34.09 14.35
C GLU A 2 -14.75 33.61 13.03
N MET A 3 -15.19 32.43 12.56
CA MET A 3 -14.82 31.88 11.26
C MET A 3 -15.81 32.33 10.18
N THR A 4 -15.29 32.95 9.13
CA THR A 4 -16.04 33.55 8.02
C THR A 4 -16.46 32.50 6.97
N GLY A 5 -17.77 32.23 6.87
CA GLY A 5 -18.59 32.65 5.73
C GLY A 5 -18.31 32.18 4.27
N LEU A 6 -17.42 31.24 3.98
CA LEU A 6 -17.16 30.80 2.58
C LEU A 6 -16.98 29.27 2.46
N GLN A 7 -18.01 28.51 2.84
CA GLN A 7 -18.03 27.06 2.60
C GLN A 7 -19.44 26.45 2.51
N ARG A 8 -20.45 27.26 2.15
CA ARG A 8 -21.87 26.81 2.10
C ARG A 8 -22.52 26.80 0.71
N ASP A 9 -21.79 27.07 -0.38
CA ASP A 9 -22.44 27.31 -1.68
C ASP A 9 -21.87 26.49 -2.86
N MET A 10 -21.76 25.18 -2.72
CA MET A 10 -21.59 24.27 -3.87
C MET A 10 -22.48 23.02 -3.82
N LEU A 11 -23.71 23.14 -3.32
CA LEU A 11 -24.70 22.08 -3.50
C LEU A 11 -26.05 22.67 -3.94
N ARG A 12 -26.18 23.00 -5.22
CA ARG A 12 -27.48 22.99 -5.92
C ARG A 12 -27.35 23.08 -7.45
N LYS A 13 -27.96 22.06 -8.07
CA LYS A 13 -28.52 21.97 -9.43
C LYS A 13 -27.54 21.81 -10.60
N ARG A 14 -27.47 20.58 -11.12
CA ARG A 14 -27.42 20.33 -12.56
C ARG A 14 -28.53 19.38 -12.98
N THR A 15 -29.26 19.84 -13.97
CA THR A 15 -30.39 19.26 -14.69
C THR A 15 -29.98 18.07 -15.55
N THR A 16 -30.87 17.09 -15.65
CA THR A 16 -30.81 15.92 -16.51
C THR A 16 -30.95 16.29 -17.99
N ALA A 17 -30.02 15.85 -18.82
CA ALA A 17 -30.25 15.62 -20.24
C ALA A 17 -29.42 14.41 -20.68
N ASP A 18 -30.08 13.55 -21.44
CA ASP A 18 -29.80 12.15 -21.75
C ASP A 18 -28.81 12.01 -22.92
N ALA A 19 -27.83 11.11 -22.79
CA ALA A 19 -27.09 10.50 -23.90
C ALA A 19 -26.33 9.26 -23.37
N GLY A 20 -26.60 8.11 -23.99
CA GLY A 20 -26.34 6.77 -23.47
C GLY A 20 -24.88 6.45 -23.14
N ASP A 21 -24.70 5.93 -21.93
CA ASP A 21 -23.49 5.27 -21.45
C ASP A 21 -23.89 3.88 -20.98
N ASN A 22 -23.29 2.82 -21.55
CA ASN A 22 -23.36 1.46 -21.00
C ASN A 22 -22.43 1.37 -19.77
N GLY A 23 -22.63 2.30 -18.83
CA GLY A 23 -21.85 2.45 -17.62
C GLY A 23 -22.16 1.31 -16.66
N LEU A 24 -21.15 0.48 -16.40
CA LEU A 24 -21.13 -0.43 -15.27
C LEU A 24 -21.30 0.41 -13.99
N GLN A 25 -22.45 0.28 -13.33
CA GLN A 25 -22.76 1.06 -12.14
C GLN A 25 -21.95 0.58 -10.92
N PRO A 26 -21.62 1.46 -9.96
CA PRO A 26 -21.08 1.07 -8.67
C PRO A 26 -21.97 0.02 -8.00
N LEU A 27 -21.39 -0.93 -7.28
CA LEU A 27 -22.15 -1.96 -6.56
C LEU A 27 -23.17 -1.30 -5.64
N SER A 28 -24.44 -1.67 -5.80
CA SER A 28 -25.50 -1.13 -4.96
C SER A 28 -25.28 -1.57 -3.50
N ARG A 29 -25.77 -0.79 -2.55
CA ARG A 29 -25.75 -1.14 -1.11
C ARG A 29 -26.28 -2.56 -0.84
N LEU A 30 -27.24 -3.01 -1.65
CA LEU A 30 -27.82 -4.36 -1.58
C LEU A 30 -26.88 -5.45 -2.11
N ASP A 31 -26.02 -5.14 -3.09
CA ASP A 31 -25.03 -6.07 -3.61
C ASP A 31 -23.86 -6.24 -2.63
N LEU A 32 -23.47 -5.17 -1.93
CA LEU A 32 -22.51 -5.23 -0.81
C LEU A 32 -23.06 -6.10 0.34
N GLU A 33 -24.33 -5.93 0.71
CA GLU A 33 -25.00 -6.75 1.73
C GLU A 33 -25.12 -8.24 1.33
N ARG A 34 -25.34 -8.53 0.03
CA ARG A 34 -25.35 -9.92 -0.47
C ARG A 34 -23.96 -10.55 -0.49
N ALA A 35 -22.92 -9.79 -0.81
CA ALA A 35 -21.53 -10.25 -0.74
C ALA A 35 -21.15 -10.61 0.71
N ILE A 36 -21.54 -9.77 1.68
CA ILE A 36 -21.34 -10.01 3.12
C ILE A 36 -22.00 -11.32 3.58
N LYS A 37 -23.24 -11.60 3.14
CA LYS A 37 -23.95 -12.85 3.50
C LYS A 37 -23.31 -14.11 2.90
N ARG A 38 -22.83 -14.06 1.65
CA ARG A 38 -22.15 -15.19 0.99
C ARG A 38 -20.77 -15.49 1.59
N SER A 39 -20.05 -14.45 2.03
CA SER A 39 -18.79 -14.62 2.74
C SER A 39 -18.98 -15.39 4.06
N ARG A 40 -20.00 -15.01 4.85
CA ARG A 40 -20.32 -15.67 6.14
C ARG A 40 -20.66 -17.16 6.03
N SER A 41 -21.22 -17.62 4.92
CA SER A 41 -21.51 -19.06 4.72
C SER A 41 -20.25 -19.87 4.40
N ASN A 42 -19.27 -19.27 3.70
CA ASN A 42 -18.04 -19.95 3.30
C ASN A 42 -17.02 -20.06 4.45
N LEU A 43 -17.07 -19.16 5.45
CA LEU A 43 -16.19 -19.23 6.63
C LEU A 43 -16.47 -20.44 7.54
N ARG A 44 -17.69 -21.02 7.51
CA ARG A 44 -18.03 -22.15 8.40
C ARG A 44 -17.40 -23.48 7.98
N SER A 45 -16.81 -23.60 6.79
CA SER A 45 -16.28 -24.87 6.28
C SER A 45 -14.75 -25.00 6.31
N GLY A 46 -14.02 -24.02 6.82
CA GLY A 46 -12.55 -24.00 6.73
C GLY A 46 -11.86 -23.64 8.04
N MET A 47 -11.87 -24.54 9.02
CA MET A 47 -10.98 -24.44 10.19
C MET A 47 -10.30 -25.78 10.46
N GLN A 48 -9.19 -26.02 9.76
CA GLN A 48 -8.07 -26.85 10.20
C GLN A 48 -6.92 -26.76 9.20
N GLY A 49 -5.78 -26.24 9.64
CA GLY A 49 -4.55 -26.14 8.86
C GLY A 49 -3.61 -25.09 9.45
N ASP A 50 -2.38 -25.51 9.72
CA ASP A 50 -1.25 -24.68 10.15
C ASP A 50 -1.15 -23.44 9.25
N GLN A 51 -1.49 -22.25 9.78
CA GLN A 51 -1.62 -21.06 8.94
C GLN A 51 -0.23 -20.51 8.62
N ALA A 52 0.20 -20.69 7.37
CA ALA A 52 1.26 -19.88 6.79
C ALA A 52 0.94 -18.40 7.07
N THR A 53 1.87 -17.68 7.69
CA THR A 53 1.67 -16.29 8.15
C THR A 53 1.42 -15.31 7.01
N GLY A 54 1.54 -15.76 5.75
CA GLY A 54 1.43 -14.98 4.53
C GLY A 54 2.70 -14.17 4.20
N LEU A 55 3.68 -14.16 5.11
CA LEU A 55 4.97 -13.50 4.92
C LEU A 55 5.82 -14.18 3.84
N ASP A 56 5.62 -15.48 3.63
CA ASP A 56 6.26 -16.29 2.59
C ASP A 56 5.94 -15.84 1.15
N GLN A 57 4.94 -14.97 0.98
CA GLN A 57 4.64 -14.30 -0.29
C GLN A 57 5.62 -13.19 -0.64
N PHE A 58 6.41 -12.71 0.33
CA PHE A 58 7.26 -11.54 0.17
C PHE A 58 8.74 -11.83 0.46
N LEU A 59 9.61 -11.18 -0.30
CA LEU A 59 11.06 -11.20 -0.13
C LEU A 59 11.52 -9.87 0.46
N PRO A 60 12.49 -9.85 1.40
CA PRO A 60 13.06 -8.61 1.91
C PRO A 60 13.59 -7.71 0.79
N TYR A 61 13.39 -6.41 0.92
CA TYR A 61 13.82 -5.40 -0.04
C TYR A 61 14.71 -4.35 0.66
N PRO A 62 15.82 -3.90 0.02
CA PRO A 62 16.69 -2.91 0.64
C PRO A 62 15.97 -1.58 0.88
N ILE A 63 15.97 -1.12 2.14
CA ILE A 63 15.25 0.10 2.56
C ILE A 63 15.70 1.33 1.76
N HIS A 64 17.01 1.50 1.53
CA HIS A 64 17.56 2.63 0.77
C HIS A 64 17.14 2.66 -0.72
N LYS A 65 16.55 1.57 -1.24
CA LYS A 65 16.04 1.49 -2.61
C LYS A 65 14.54 1.70 -2.73
N VAL A 66 13.83 1.99 -1.62
CA VAL A 66 12.37 2.17 -1.63
C VAL A 66 11.91 3.31 -2.55
N ASN A 67 12.79 4.26 -2.89
CA ASN A 67 12.49 5.25 -3.93
C ASN A 67 12.07 4.59 -5.26
N ARG A 68 12.65 3.45 -5.64
CA ARG A 68 12.28 2.71 -6.86
C ARG A 68 10.82 2.22 -6.86
N LEU A 69 10.20 2.11 -5.68
CA LEU A 69 8.80 1.69 -5.52
C LEU A 69 7.84 2.87 -5.37
N LEU A 70 8.27 3.99 -4.77
CA LEU A 70 7.39 5.10 -4.40
C LEU A 70 7.58 6.37 -5.23
N GLU A 71 8.79 6.63 -5.74
CA GLU A 71 9.10 7.80 -6.58
C GLU A 71 8.28 7.86 -7.89
N PRO A 72 7.91 6.74 -8.54
CA PRO A 72 6.96 6.76 -9.66
C PRO A 72 5.57 7.30 -9.29
N GLY A 73 5.25 7.42 -7.99
CA GLY A 73 3.98 7.93 -7.49
C GLY A 73 2.79 6.98 -7.68
N PRO A 74 2.87 5.69 -7.31
CA PRO A 74 1.72 4.79 -7.35
C PRO A 74 0.66 5.22 -6.33
N VAL A 75 -0.60 4.83 -6.56
CA VAL A 75 -1.59 4.81 -5.48
C VAL A 75 -1.17 3.80 -4.41
N LEU A 76 -1.35 4.11 -3.13
CA LEU A 76 -0.96 3.25 -2.02
C LEU A 76 -2.17 2.80 -1.21
N LEU A 77 -2.06 1.63 -0.61
CA LEU A 77 -2.82 1.25 0.58
C LEU A 77 -1.98 1.56 1.82
N VAL A 78 -2.61 2.09 2.87
CA VAL A 78 -1.93 2.38 4.14
C VAL A 78 -2.58 1.56 5.23
N ALA A 79 -1.82 0.61 5.78
CA ALA A 79 -2.23 -0.16 6.95
C ALA A 79 -1.72 0.51 8.22
N THR A 80 -2.58 0.64 9.22
CA THR A 80 -2.27 1.23 10.53
C THR A 80 -2.84 0.36 11.65
N GLY A 81 -2.57 0.71 12.91
CA GLY A 81 -3.09 -0.02 14.07
C GLY A 81 -2.34 -1.32 14.31
N SER A 82 -2.97 -2.31 14.94
CA SER A 82 -2.30 -3.57 15.26
C SER A 82 -3.21 -4.80 15.20
N LEU A 83 -2.61 -5.93 14.81
CA LEU A 83 -3.25 -7.25 14.89
C LEU A 83 -3.44 -7.70 16.34
N ALA A 84 -2.41 -7.56 17.18
CA ALA A 84 -2.45 -7.98 18.60
C ALA A 84 -3.63 -7.33 19.35
N ASN A 85 -3.79 -6.03 19.16
CA ASN A 85 -4.84 -5.26 19.81
C ASN A 85 -6.14 -5.14 18.99
N LYS A 86 -6.22 -5.81 17.83
CA LYS A 86 -7.38 -5.75 16.91
C LYS A 86 -7.83 -4.33 16.54
N THR A 87 -6.87 -3.40 16.45
CA THR A 87 -7.11 -1.99 16.06
C THR A 87 -6.74 -1.70 14.60
N HIS A 88 -6.24 -2.71 13.89
CA HIS A 88 -5.74 -2.56 12.54
C HIS A 88 -6.82 -2.06 11.57
N ASP A 89 -6.43 -1.17 10.67
CA ASP A 89 -7.28 -0.60 9.63
C ASP A 89 -6.46 -0.39 8.37
N ILE A 90 -7.14 -0.18 7.24
CA ILE A 90 -6.54 0.08 5.94
C ILE A 90 -7.26 1.25 5.24
N MET A 91 -6.50 2.15 4.63
CA MET A 91 -7.02 3.23 3.81
C MET A 91 -6.28 3.31 2.47
N THR A 92 -6.77 4.15 1.57
CA THR A 92 -6.12 4.42 0.28
C THR A 92 -5.53 5.82 0.30
N MET A 93 -4.30 5.99 -0.20
CA MET A 93 -3.59 7.27 -0.21
C MET A 93 -2.97 7.52 -1.58
N GLY A 94 -3.28 8.69 -2.17
CA GLY A 94 -2.61 9.17 -3.39
C GLY A 94 -1.61 10.31 -3.14
N PHE A 95 -1.66 10.96 -1.98
CA PHE A 95 -0.82 12.13 -1.67
C PHE A 95 0.37 11.71 -0.81
N HIS A 96 1.45 11.31 -1.47
CA HIS A 96 2.72 10.93 -0.84
C HIS A 96 3.92 11.33 -1.72
N MET A 97 5.12 11.29 -1.16
CA MET A 97 6.37 11.56 -1.88
C MET A 97 7.57 10.93 -1.17
N MET A 98 8.61 10.59 -1.92
CA MET A 98 9.95 10.39 -1.33
C MET A 98 10.48 11.74 -0.82
N ILE A 99 11.12 11.75 0.35
CA ILE A 99 11.79 12.92 0.93
C ILE A 99 13.31 12.76 0.91
N GLN A 100 13.82 11.56 1.22
CA GLN A 100 15.26 11.28 1.33
C GLN A 100 15.55 9.82 0.98
N HIS A 101 16.65 9.56 0.24
CA HIS A 101 17.06 8.22 -0.20
C HIS A 101 17.51 7.32 0.96
N GLU A 102 18.47 7.78 1.75
CA GLU A 102 19.10 7.01 2.82
C GLU A 102 19.62 7.92 3.95
N GLU A 103 20.02 7.30 5.06
CA GLU A 103 20.52 7.96 6.28
C GLU A 103 19.65 9.10 6.87
N PRO A 104 18.34 8.89 7.15
CA PRO A 104 17.53 7.71 6.87
C PRO A 104 16.67 7.86 5.60
N THR A 105 16.11 6.76 5.11
CA THR A 105 15.08 6.79 4.05
C THR A 105 13.79 7.39 4.58
N LEU A 106 13.32 8.48 3.97
CA LEU A 106 12.14 9.24 4.41
C LEU A 106 11.05 9.34 3.35
N VAL A 107 9.80 9.24 3.79
CA VAL A 107 8.59 9.39 2.98
C VAL A 107 7.67 10.43 3.61
N GLY A 108 7.11 11.31 2.79
CA GLY A 108 6.03 12.22 3.17
C GLY A 108 4.68 11.59 2.87
N ALA A 109 3.75 11.59 3.82
CA ALA A 109 2.41 11.04 3.65
C ALA A 109 1.35 12.02 4.17
N CYS A 110 0.33 12.32 3.36
CA CYS A 110 -0.80 13.14 3.77
C CYS A 110 -1.95 12.24 4.27
N ILE A 111 -2.15 12.19 5.58
CA ILE A 111 -3.22 11.42 6.24
C ILE A 111 -3.92 12.37 7.20
N GLY A 112 -5.23 12.57 7.03
CA GLY A 112 -5.99 13.63 7.73
C GLY A 112 -6.98 13.09 8.76
N PRO A 113 -7.49 13.95 9.66
CA PRO A 113 -8.37 13.56 10.76
C PRO A 113 -9.75 13.04 10.33
N TRP A 114 -10.06 13.05 9.03
CA TRP A 114 -11.24 12.40 8.46
C TRP A 114 -11.05 10.89 8.25
N ASP A 115 -9.84 10.36 8.44
CA ASP A 115 -9.51 8.94 8.29
C ASP A 115 -9.32 8.29 9.68
N LYS A 116 -9.95 7.14 9.96
CA LYS A 116 -9.64 6.33 11.15
C LYS A 116 -8.14 6.01 11.28
N SER A 117 -7.47 5.83 10.14
CA SER A 117 -6.04 5.60 10.07
C SER A 117 -5.21 6.76 10.64
N TYR A 118 -5.73 8.00 10.67
CA TYR A 118 -5.07 9.12 11.35
C TYR A 118 -4.95 8.89 12.85
N ASP A 119 -6.02 8.46 13.51
CA ASP A 119 -6.02 8.22 14.96
C ASP A 119 -5.16 7.01 15.32
N ASN A 120 -5.18 5.97 14.48
CA ASN A 120 -4.29 4.84 14.60
C ASN A 120 -2.82 5.28 14.50
N LEU A 121 -2.44 5.97 13.42
CA LEU A 121 -1.07 6.45 13.20
C LEU A 121 -0.64 7.44 14.29
N LYS A 122 -1.55 8.29 14.76
CA LYS A 122 -1.29 9.22 15.85
C LYS A 122 -0.92 8.50 17.15
N ARG A 123 -1.57 7.37 17.43
CA ARG A 123 -1.41 6.57 18.65
C ARG A 123 -0.23 5.60 18.57
N SER A 124 -0.08 4.84 17.48
CA SER A 124 0.98 3.85 17.34
C SER A 124 2.30 4.45 16.87
N GLY A 125 2.24 5.52 16.06
CA GLY A 125 3.43 6.01 15.35
C GLY A 125 3.94 5.04 14.27
N GLU A 126 3.15 4.04 13.89
CA GLU A 126 3.55 3.00 12.93
C GLU A 126 2.50 2.78 11.84
N CYS A 127 2.97 2.57 10.62
CA CYS A 127 2.14 2.18 9.48
C CYS A 127 2.92 1.32 8.49
N VAL A 128 2.19 0.66 7.59
CA VAL A 128 2.75 0.03 6.39
C VAL A 128 2.15 0.69 5.16
N LEU A 129 3.01 1.10 4.24
CA LEU A 129 2.64 1.59 2.91
C LEU A 129 2.74 0.41 1.94
N ALA A 130 1.61 -0.06 1.42
CA ALA A 130 1.55 -1.15 0.45
C ALA A 130 1.31 -0.61 -0.96
N VAL A 131 2.04 -1.15 -1.93
CA VAL A 131 1.91 -0.84 -3.35
C VAL A 131 1.01 -1.91 -3.98
N PRO A 132 -0.26 -1.63 -4.29
CA PRO A 132 -1.14 -2.54 -5.00
C PRO A 132 -0.81 -2.59 -6.51
N ALA A 133 -0.95 -3.76 -7.12
CA ALA A 133 -0.97 -3.89 -8.57
C ALA A 133 -2.33 -3.45 -9.15
N VAL A 134 -2.38 -3.19 -10.46
CA VAL A 134 -3.57 -2.75 -11.20
C VAL A 134 -4.80 -3.64 -10.99
N GLU A 135 -4.61 -4.94 -10.77
CA GLU A 135 -5.67 -5.92 -10.51
C GLU A 135 -6.47 -5.60 -9.24
N MET A 136 -5.87 -4.88 -8.27
CA MET A 136 -6.54 -4.46 -7.04
C MET A 136 -7.32 -3.16 -7.17
N LEU A 137 -7.30 -2.45 -8.30
CA LEU A 137 -7.81 -1.07 -8.40
C LEU A 137 -9.25 -0.88 -7.89
N LYS A 138 -10.14 -1.83 -8.19
CA LYS A 138 -11.53 -1.77 -7.68
C LYS A 138 -11.55 -1.78 -6.15
N LYS A 139 -10.80 -2.69 -5.52
CA LYS A 139 -10.67 -2.75 -4.05
C LYS A 139 -10.02 -1.50 -3.50
N VAL A 140 -8.99 -0.97 -4.16
CA VAL A 140 -8.30 0.27 -3.75
C VAL A 140 -9.29 1.44 -3.71
N VAL A 141 -10.12 1.60 -4.75
CA VAL A 141 -11.17 2.63 -4.76
C VAL A 141 -12.19 2.38 -3.64
N ASP A 142 -12.71 1.16 -3.51
CA ASP A 142 -13.75 0.85 -2.51
C ASP A 142 -13.24 1.05 -1.06
N ILE A 143 -11.98 0.69 -0.77
CA ILE A 143 -11.31 0.92 0.52
C ILE A 143 -11.22 2.41 0.86
N GLY A 144 -10.96 3.24 -0.16
CA GLY A 144 -10.91 4.70 -0.03
C GLY A 144 -12.27 5.36 0.11
N ASN A 145 -13.37 4.64 -0.12
CA ASN A 145 -14.74 5.15 -0.07
C ASN A 145 -15.56 4.62 1.13
N CYS A 146 -14.90 4.00 2.12
CA CYS A 146 -15.51 3.60 3.38
C CYS A 146 -14.60 3.88 4.57
N SER A 147 -15.17 3.92 5.78
CA SER A 147 -14.41 4.12 7.03
C SER A 147 -14.25 2.80 7.79
N GLY A 148 -13.09 2.61 8.39
CA GLY A 148 -12.83 1.47 9.27
C GLY A 148 -13.57 1.57 10.61
N GLU A 149 -14.25 2.68 10.88
CA GLU A 149 -15.12 2.86 12.06
C GLU A 149 -16.35 1.98 11.95
N ASP A 150 -16.89 1.84 10.74
CA ASP A 150 -18.16 1.13 10.48
C ASP A 150 -17.94 -0.23 9.80
N VAL A 151 -16.82 -0.41 9.10
CA VAL A 151 -16.56 -1.57 8.24
C VAL A 151 -15.25 -2.25 8.62
N ASN A 152 -15.29 -3.57 8.84
CA ASN A 152 -14.08 -4.37 8.81
C ASN A 152 -13.63 -4.53 7.35
N LYS A 153 -12.73 -3.65 6.90
CA LYS A 153 -12.28 -3.59 5.51
C LYS A 153 -11.49 -4.83 5.10
N TRP A 154 -10.71 -5.41 6.01
CA TRP A 154 -9.92 -6.63 5.74
C TRP A 154 -10.83 -7.80 5.34
N GLU A 155 -11.86 -8.07 6.14
CA GLU A 155 -12.86 -9.10 5.84
C GLU A 155 -13.72 -8.74 4.61
N THR A 156 -14.17 -7.49 4.51
CA THR A 156 -15.09 -7.04 3.45
C THR A 156 -14.46 -7.15 2.07
N PHE A 157 -13.17 -6.81 1.94
CA PHE A 157 -12.45 -6.82 0.66
C PHE A 157 -11.61 -8.07 0.44
N GLY A 158 -11.67 -9.04 1.37
CA GLY A 158 -10.90 -10.28 1.31
C GLY A 158 -9.41 -10.00 1.17
N ILE A 159 -8.88 -9.16 2.06
CA ILE A 159 -7.46 -8.82 2.16
C ILE A 159 -6.94 -9.46 3.44
N THR A 160 -5.83 -10.19 3.33
CA THR A 160 -5.21 -10.86 4.47
C THR A 160 -4.23 -9.90 5.15
N PRO A 161 -4.43 -9.51 6.41
CA PRO A 161 -3.39 -8.82 7.17
C PRO A 161 -2.30 -9.82 7.56
N VAL A 162 -1.06 -9.50 7.23
CA VAL A 162 0.12 -10.32 7.51
C VAL A 162 0.90 -9.70 8.65
N PRO A 163 1.28 -10.44 9.71
CA PRO A 163 2.13 -9.89 10.77
C PRO A 163 3.44 -9.32 10.20
N ALA A 164 3.75 -8.08 10.57
CA ALA A 164 5.00 -7.46 10.15
C ALA A 164 6.19 -8.02 10.96
N PRO A 165 7.32 -8.34 10.31
CA PRO A 165 8.54 -8.72 11.00
C PRO A 165 9.04 -7.64 11.95
N ASP A 166 9.96 -8.03 12.84
CA ASP A 166 10.71 -7.06 13.65
C ASP A 166 11.53 -6.15 12.73
N SER A 167 11.63 -4.88 13.11
CA SER A 167 12.37 -3.92 12.30
C SER A 167 13.87 -4.11 12.49
N ALA A 168 14.67 -3.77 11.46
CA ALA A 168 16.13 -3.81 11.58
C ALA A 168 16.65 -2.92 12.73
N SER A 169 15.93 -1.84 13.07
CA SER A 169 16.24 -0.96 14.20
C SER A 169 15.94 -1.55 15.58
N ASP A 170 15.19 -2.64 15.68
CA ASP A 170 14.94 -3.32 16.96
C ASP A 170 16.15 -4.17 17.41
N SER A 171 17.19 -4.24 16.57
CA SER A 171 18.45 -4.96 16.80
C SER A 171 19.51 -4.13 17.53
N GLU A 172 19.37 -2.81 17.59
CA GLU A 172 20.30 -1.92 18.31
C GLU A 172 20.10 -2.10 19.84
N PRO A 173 21.14 -2.47 20.60
CA PRO A 173 21.04 -2.62 22.05
C PRO A 173 21.05 -1.23 22.72
N GLY A 174 19.89 -0.57 22.75
CA GLY A 174 19.72 0.76 23.36
C GLY A 174 18.34 0.95 23.97
N GLU A 175 18.31 1.04 25.30
CA GLU A 175 17.28 1.58 26.20
C GLU A 175 15.81 1.34 25.83
N GLY A 176 15.26 0.22 26.33
CA GLY A 176 13.81 0.00 26.35
C GLY A 176 13.32 -1.40 25.98
N LYS A 177 14.12 -2.46 26.15
CA LYS A 177 13.60 -3.84 26.12
C LYS A 177 12.81 -4.09 27.41
N GLY A 178 11.56 -3.67 27.43
CA GLY A 178 10.58 -4.32 28.30
C GLY A 178 10.47 -5.78 27.86
N GLU A 179 10.65 -6.71 28.80
CA GLU A 179 10.35 -8.12 28.56
C GLU A 179 8.87 -8.25 28.18
N GLY A 180 8.58 -8.68 26.95
CA GLY A 180 7.22 -8.90 26.46
C GLY A 180 7.08 -8.60 24.97
N ASP A 181 6.99 -9.66 24.17
CA ASP A 181 6.64 -9.69 22.75
C ASP A 181 5.19 -9.22 22.54
N ASP A 182 4.94 -7.91 22.72
CA ASP A 182 3.61 -7.29 22.64
C ASP A 182 3.64 -5.94 21.91
N ARG A 183 4.66 -5.72 21.07
CA ARG A 183 4.74 -4.48 20.29
C ARG A 183 3.64 -4.49 19.22
N ALA A 184 2.65 -3.64 19.44
CA ALA A 184 1.50 -3.47 18.57
C ALA A 184 1.89 -2.82 17.22
N ARG A 185 2.32 -3.63 16.25
CA ARG A 185 2.74 -3.20 14.90
C ARG A 185 1.61 -3.18 13.88
N ALA A 186 1.71 -2.28 12.91
CA ALA A 186 0.85 -2.28 11.72
C ALA A 186 1.10 -3.52 10.86
N PRO A 187 0.06 -4.22 10.38
CA PRO A 187 0.24 -5.40 9.55
C PRO A 187 0.71 -5.04 8.13
N LEU A 188 1.46 -5.96 7.50
CA LEU A 188 1.63 -5.94 6.05
C LEU A 188 0.29 -6.27 5.36
N VAL A 189 0.12 -5.78 4.14
CA VAL A 189 -1.01 -6.12 3.28
C VAL A 189 -0.62 -7.35 2.47
N GLY A 190 -1.30 -8.48 2.72
CA GLY A 190 -1.08 -9.72 2.01
C GLY A 190 -1.88 -9.85 0.73
N GLY A 191 -1.45 -10.78 -0.13
CA GLY A 191 -2.12 -11.15 -1.37
C GLY A 191 -1.20 -11.06 -2.59
N LYS A 192 -1.45 -11.93 -3.56
CA LYS A 192 -0.65 -12.05 -4.81
C LYS A 192 -0.57 -10.78 -5.64
N ASP A 193 -1.52 -9.86 -5.49
CA ASP A 193 -1.63 -8.61 -6.24
C ASP A 193 -1.11 -7.38 -5.46
N VAL A 194 -0.41 -7.61 -4.33
CA VAL A 194 0.36 -6.58 -3.63
C VAL A 194 1.80 -6.66 -4.09
N MET A 195 2.33 -5.61 -4.73
CA MET A 195 3.68 -5.54 -5.27
C MET A 195 4.74 -5.38 -4.17
N ALA A 196 4.45 -4.55 -3.18
CA ALA A 196 5.39 -4.27 -2.10
C ALA A 196 4.69 -3.85 -0.81
N ASN A 197 5.37 -4.02 0.32
CA ASN A 197 5.04 -3.50 1.63
C ASN A 197 6.25 -2.75 2.20
N ILE A 198 6.04 -1.50 2.63
CA ILE A 198 7.06 -0.64 3.22
C ILE A 198 6.62 -0.29 4.64
N GLN A 199 7.30 -0.87 5.63
CA GLN A 199 7.02 -0.60 7.04
C GLN A 199 7.71 0.69 7.47
N CYS A 200 6.94 1.55 8.14
CA CYS A 200 7.34 2.89 8.51
C CYS A 200 7.02 3.19 9.98
N VAL A 201 7.85 4.05 10.56
CA VAL A 201 7.56 4.72 11.82
C VAL A 201 7.50 6.23 11.61
N VAL A 202 6.73 6.94 12.44
CA VAL A 202 6.65 8.39 12.40
C VAL A 202 7.98 8.99 12.85
N GLN A 203 8.61 9.75 11.96
CA GLN A 203 9.87 10.45 12.19
C GLN A 203 9.63 11.87 12.70
N ASP A 204 8.72 12.62 12.06
CA ASP A 204 8.41 14.00 12.42
C ASP A 204 6.92 14.30 12.23
N ARG A 205 6.37 15.10 13.15
CA ARG A 205 4.97 15.48 13.27
C ARG A 205 4.73 16.99 13.16
N ALA A 206 5.78 17.79 12.99
CA ALA A 206 5.72 19.26 12.99
C ALA A 206 4.71 19.82 11.98
N LEU A 207 4.51 19.13 10.85
CA LEU A 207 3.61 19.55 9.77
C LEU A 207 2.22 18.90 9.84
N VAL A 208 1.98 17.97 10.77
CA VAL A 208 0.71 17.24 10.86
C VAL A 208 -0.45 18.17 11.18
N ALA A 209 -0.33 19.02 12.20
CA ALA A 209 -1.43 19.91 12.58
C ALA A 209 -1.80 20.95 11.50
N LYS A 210 -0.83 21.34 10.67
CA LYS A 210 -1.01 22.39 9.66
C LYS A 210 -1.42 21.84 8.30
N TYR A 211 -0.82 20.73 7.88
CA TYR A 211 -0.95 20.20 6.53
C TYR A 211 -1.40 18.73 6.48
N ASN A 212 -1.61 18.10 7.64
CA ASN A 212 -1.83 16.65 7.74
C ASN A 212 -0.67 15.84 7.12
N LEU A 213 0.51 16.45 7.05
CA LEU A 213 1.71 15.88 6.46
C LEU A 213 2.57 15.23 7.55
N TRP A 214 2.73 13.92 7.41
CA TRP A 214 3.55 13.07 8.26
C TRP A 214 4.88 12.83 7.58
N VAL A 215 5.98 12.97 8.32
CA VAL A 215 7.29 12.47 7.87
C VAL A 215 7.47 11.08 8.47
N LEU A 216 7.67 10.10 7.60
CA LEU A 216 7.80 8.70 7.95
C LEU A 216 9.23 8.23 7.65
N ARG A 217 9.84 7.50 8.59
CA ARG A 217 11.10 6.79 8.40
C ARG A 217 10.79 5.34 8.05
N VAL A 218 11.39 4.85 6.97
CA VAL A 218 11.28 3.44 6.56
C VAL A 218 12.16 2.58 7.47
N VAL A 219 11.61 1.47 7.97
CA VAL A 219 12.29 0.55 8.89
C VAL A 219 12.29 -0.91 8.43
N GLY A 220 11.57 -1.20 7.35
CA GLY A 220 11.52 -2.49 6.68
C GLY A 220 10.84 -2.36 5.33
N ALA A 221 11.23 -3.18 4.36
CA ALA A 221 10.55 -3.25 3.07
C ALA A 221 10.58 -4.68 2.54
N TRP A 222 9.52 -5.06 1.83
CA TRP A 222 9.39 -6.35 1.18
C TRP A 222 8.68 -6.20 -0.16
N VAL A 223 9.05 -7.04 -1.11
CA VAL A 223 8.45 -7.11 -2.45
C VAL A 223 7.83 -8.47 -2.67
N ASN A 224 6.80 -8.54 -3.50
CA ASN A 224 6.18 -9.81 -3.86
C ASN A 224 7.19 -10.71 -4.54
N ARG A 225 7.28 -11.96 -4.09
CA ARG A 225 8.25 -12.93 -4.62
C ARG A 225 8.02 -13.28 -6.09
N ASP A 226 6.78 -13.13 -6.56
CA ASP A 226 6.40 -13.37 -7.93
C ASP A 226 6.54 -12.10 -8.77
N MET A 227 6.93 -10.96 -8.21
CA MET A 227 7.14 -9.74 -9.01
C MET A 227 8.44 -9.87 -9.80
N ASP A 228 8.35 -9.61 -11.10
CA ASP A 228 9.53 -9.44 -11.94
C ASP A 228 10.28 -8.17 -11.51
N LEU A 229 11.34 -8.32 -10.71
CA LEU A 229 12.19 -7.22 -10.25
C LEU A 229 13.07 -6.65 -11.38
N GLU A 230 13.19 -7.37 -12.49
CA GLU A 230 13.86 -6.95 -13.72
C GLU A 230 12.87 -6.44 -14.77
N TYR A 231 11.60 -6.29 -14.41
CA TYR A 231 10.59 -5.74 -15.31
C TYR A 231 11.11 -4.42 -15.88
N GLY A 232 11.24 -4.38 -17.21
CA GLY A 232 11.78 -3.26 -17.98
C GLY A 232 13.31 -3.08 -17.98
N GLN A 233 14.05 -3.79 -17.13
CA GLN A 233 15.53 -3.78 -17.07
C GLN A 233 16.20 -4.82 -17.98
N GLY A 234 15.42 -5.72 -18.58
CA GLY A 234 15.90 -6.76 -19.46
C GLY A 234 16.42 -6.20 -20.79
N ASN A 235 17.73 -6.28 -21.00
CA ASN A 235 18.31 -6.32 -22.34
C ASN A 235 17.97 -7.68 -22.97
N LYS A 236 16.69 -7.91 -23.29
CA LYS A 236 16.26 -9.15 -23.98
C LYS A 236 16.80 -9.09 -25.40
N ASN A 237 18.02 -9.58 -25.58
CA ASN A 237 18.44 -10.11 -26.87
C ASN A 237 17.47 -11.26 -27.19
N ALA A 238 16.56 -11.00 -28.12
CA ALA A 238 15.71 -12.02 -28.70
C ALA A 238 16.59 -12.97 -29.52
N GLY A 239 17.15 -13.98 -28.87
CA GLY A 239 18.01 -14.97 -29.51
C GLY A 239 18.95 -15.61 -28.51
N ASP A 240 18.44 -16.61 -27.80
CA ASP A 240 19.14 -17.86 -27.51
C ASP A 240 18.14 -18.79 -26.81
N ASN A 241 17.26 -19.37 -27.62
CA ASN A 241 16.56 -20.60 -27.25
C ASN A 241 17.54 -21.74 -27.55
N ASP A 242 18.33 -22.17 -26.56
CA ASP A 242 18.89 -23.51 -26.49
C ASP A 242 19.57 -23.73 -25.12
N ASP A 243 18.79 -24.17 -24.12
CA ASP A 243 19.30 -25.13 -23.14
C ASP A 243 18.14 -25.79 -22.35
N PRO A 244 17.91 -27.11 -22.49
CA PRO A 244 16.93 -27.84 -21.70
C PRO A 244 17.63 -28.60 -20.57
N VAL A 245 17.88 -27.94 -19.44
CA VAL A 245 18.25 -28.64 -18.19
C VAL A 245 17.53 -28.02 -17.00
N GLY A 246 16.74 -28.87 -16.33
CA GLY A 246 15.81 -28.51 -15.26
C GLY A 246 16.40 -27.75 -14.09
N GLY A 247 15.78 -26.60 -13.83
CA GLY A 247 15.85 -25.78 -12.63
C GLY A 247 14.92 -24.61 -12.91
N GLY A 248 13.64 -24.76 -12.57
CA GLY A 248 12.61 -23.80 -12.99
C GLY A 248 12.95 -22.38 -12.55
N GLU A 249 13.35 -21.54 -13.49
CA GLU A 249 13.33 -20.09 -13.32
C GLU A 249 11.89 -19.72 -12.94
N LEU A 250 11.72 -19.12 -11.77
CA LEU A 250 10.49 -18.45 -11.40
C LEU A 250 10.31 -17.31 -12.40
N ALA A 251 9.60 -17.58 -13.49
CA ALA A 251 9.23 -16.55 -14.45
C ALA A 251 8.41 -15.50 -13.70
N GLY A 252 9.06 -14.37 -13.40
CA GLY A 252 8.43 -13.26 -12.68
C GLY A 252 7.16 -12.81 -13.38
N ARG A 253 6.13 -12.52 -12.60
CA ARG A 253 4.90 -11.90 -13.04
C ARG A 253 5.11 -10.40 -13.20
N GLU A 254 4.82 -9.91 -14.40
CA GLU A 254 4.64 -8.49 -14.66
C GLU A 254 3.49 -7.95 -13.80
N MET A 255 3.79 -7.00 -12.93
CA MET A 255 2.81 -6.29 -12.10
C MET A 255 2.92 -4.80 -12.40
N LYS A 256 1.79 -4.16 -12.68
CA LYS A 256 1.75 -2.73 -13.05
C LYS A 256 1.24 -1.89 -11.91
N MET A 257 1.92 -0.78 -11.66
CA MET A 257 1.43 0.29 -10.81
C MET A 257 0.28 1.03 -11.50
N ALA A 258 -0.52 1.69 -10.67
CA ALA A 258 -1.55 2.59 -11.11
C ALA A 258 -1.42 3.93 -10.38
N HIS A 259 -1.63 5.02 -11.12
CA HIS A 259 -1.43 6.39 -10.66
C HIS A 259 -2.77 7.12 -10.69
N HIS A 260 -3.21 7.61 -9.53
CA HIS A 260 -4.49 8.30 -9.43
C HIS A 260 -4.45 9.67 -10.13
N ARG A 261 -5.49 9.98 -10.89
CA ARG A 261 -5.66 11.25 -11.65
C ARG A 261 -6.84 12.08 -11.14
N GLY A 262 -7.33 11.81 -9.93
CA GLY A 262 -8.55 12.38 -9.40
C GLY A 262 -9.81 11.65 -9.90
N ASP A 263 -10.89 11.80 -9.13
CA ASP A 263 -12.25 11.37 -9.51
C ASP A 263 -12.36 9.88 -9.90
N GLY A 264 -11.57 9.03 -9.25
CA GLY A 264 -11.54 7.58 -9.52
C GLY A 264 -10.88 7.18 -10.84
N ARG A 265 -10.21 8.10 -11.54
CA ARG A 265 -9.46 7.79 -12.76
C ARG A 265 -8.02 7.41 -12.44
N PHE A 266 -7.47 6.48 -13.20
CA PHE A 266 -6.11 5.99 -13.05
C PHE A 266 -5.39 5.93 -14.40
N VAL A 267 -4.08 6.17 -14.38
CA VAL A 267 -3.16 5.78 -15.45
C VAL A 267 -2.41 4.55 -14.97
N VAL A 268 -2.23 3.57 -15.83
CA VAL A 268 -1.46 2.35 -15.53
C VAL A 268 -0.09 2.47 -16.18
N ASP A 269 0.93 1.86 -15.58
CA ASP A 269 2.27 1.79 -16.16
C ASP A 269 2.24 1.41 -17.64
N GLY A 270 2.99 2.19 -18.42
CA GLY A 270 3.18 1.99 -19.85
C GLY A 270 4.49 1.28 -20.14
N GLN A 271 5.15 1.74 -21.19
CA GLN A 271 6.49 1.28 -21.55
C GLN A 271 7.54 1.85 -20.59
N GLU A 272 8.44 1.00 -20.10
CA GLU A 272 9.66 1.43 -19.41
C GLU A 272 10.71 1.92 -20.41
N LEU A 273 11.43 2.98 -20.04
CA LEU A 273 12.57 3.49 -20.78
C LEU A 273 13.80 3.47 -19.88
N ASP A 274 14.73 2.55 -20.15
CA ASP A 274 16.00 2.48 -19.42
C ASP A 274 17.00 3.50 -19.98
N LEU A 275 17.35 4.47 -19.15
CA LEU A 275 18.35 5.52 -19.45
C LEU A 275 19.47 5.54 -18.39
N ARG A 276 19.74 4.40 -17.75
CA ARG A 276 20.77 4.27 -16.69
C ARG A 276 22.17 4.66 -17.17
N ASP A 277 22.46 4.50 -18.46
CA ASP A 277 23.70 4.93 -19.12
C ASP A 277 23.89 6.46 -19.07
N ARG A 278 22.79 7.23 -19.10
CA ARG A 278 22.79 8.71 -19.05
C ARG A 278 22.97 9.26 -17.63
N MET A 279 22.75 8.46 -16.61
CA MET A 279 22.78 8.85 -15.19
C MET A 279 24.21 8.92 -14.64
N VAL A 280 25.02 9.81 -15.22
CA VAL A 280 26.47 9.95 -14.91
C VAL A 280 26.76 10.59 -13.55
N LYS A 281 25.83 11.38 -13.00
CA LYS A 281 26.03 12.10 -11.73
C LYS A 281 25.68 11.24 -10.50
N TRP A 282 24.72 10.34 -10.63
CA TRP A 282 24.06 9.68 -9.50
C TRP A 282 24.49 8.22 -9.35
N LYS A 283 25.75 7.92 -9.70
CA LYS A 283 26.28 6.55 -9.74
C LYS A 283 26.18 5.82 -8.40
N GLU A 284 26.33 6.55 -7.31
CA GLU A 284 26.20 6.04 -5.94
C GLU A 284 24.81 5.44 -5.61
N PHE A 285 23.74 5.85 -6.32
CA PHE A 285 22.38 5.37 -6.09
C PHE A 285 21.91 4.31 -7.11
N GLN A 286 22.78 3.88 -8.02
CA GLN A 286 22.43 2.93 -9.09
C GLN A 286 22.51 1.47 -8.66
N ASP A 287 23.32 1.16 -7.65
CA ASP A 287 23.61 -0.21 -7.23
C ASP A 287 22.42 -0.92 -6.57
#